data_AF-A0A1I5JUB1-F1
#
_entry.id   AF-A0A1I5JUB1-F1
#
_cell.length_a   1.000
_cell.length_b   1.000
_cell.length_c   1.000
_cell.angle_alpha   90.00
_cell.angle_beta   90.00
_cell.angle_gamma   90.00
#
_symmetry.space_group_name_H-M   'P 1'
#
loop_
_entity.id
_entity.type
_entity.pdbx_description
1 polymer ?
#
loop_
_entity_poly.entity_id
_entity_poly.type
_entity_poly.pdbx_seq_one_letter_code
_entity_poly.pdbx_strand_id
1 'polypeptide(L)'
;MKMKLSIALLLVCCALVFSGFRAGVFSQLTTPAARRAVMNFHVYVDSPSQSYAGLTASIKNESSGVNYPTPVQSKIVSGRQFYEFYASGELGEQFSITVKSGTTVVASGTHIVNATNTNNHHAVVTVYMSY
;
A
#
# COMPACT_ATOMS: atom_id res chain seq x y z
N MET A 1 19.24 17.53 -65.27
CA MET A 1 18.60 16.53 -64.36
C MET A 1 19.43 16.43 -63.08
N LYS A 2 18.79 16.26 -61.90
CA LYS A 2 19.37 16.19 -60.53
C LYS A 2 19.36 17.48 -59.68
N MET A 3 18.21 18.12 -59.43
CA MET A 3 18.05 19.02 -58.25
C MET A 3 16.65 19.02 -57.61
N LYS A 4 15.64 18.38 -58.21
CA LYS A 4 14.26 18.40 -57.69
C LYS A 4 13.87 17.19 -56.81
N LEU A 5 14.75 16.19 -56.70
CA LEU A 5 14.44 14.93 -55.99
C LEU A 5 14.78 14.95 -54.48
N SER A 6 15.61 15.90 -54.01
CA SER A 6 16.02 15.96 -52.59
C SER A 6 15.07 16.77 -51.69
N ILE A 7 14.28 17.69 -52.23
CA ILE A 7 13.35 18.52 -51.44
C ILE A 7 12.05 17.77 -51.15
N ALA A 8 11.58 16.95 -52.10
CA ALA A 8 10.38 16.14 -51.94
C ALA A 8 10.57 15.05 -50.86
N LEU A 9 11.76 14.46 -50.75
CA LEU A 9 12.05 13.45 -49.72
C LEU A 9 12.19 14.07 -48.31
N LEU A 10 12.67 15.31 -48.21
CA LEU A 10 12.82 16.03 -46.94
C LEU A 10 11.47 16.46 -46.35
N LEU A 11 10.53 16.89 -47.21
CA LEU A 11 9.17 17.29 -46.80
C LEU A 11 8.30 16.10 -46.36
N VAL A 12 8.50 14.92 -46.95
CA VAL A 12 7.79 13.69 -46.55
C VAL A 12 8.25 13.20 -45.17
N CYS A 13 9.54 13.34 -44.81
CA CYS A 13 10.02 13.05 -43.46
C CYS A 13 9.46 14.04 -42.41
N CYS A 14 9.36 15.34 -42.70
CA CYS A 14 8.76 16.29 -41.75
C CYS A 14 7.25 16.06 -41.51
N ALA A 15 6.51 15.63 -42.54
CA ALA A 15 5.07 15.35 -42.42
C ALA A 15 4.78 14.05 -41.63
N LEU A 16 5.65 13.04 -41.72
CA LEU A 16 5.51 11.79 -40.96
C LEU A 16 5.95 11.91 -39.49
N VAL A 17 6.83 12.86 -39.17
CA VAL A 17 7.24 13.12 -37.78
C VAL A 17 6.20 13.98 -37.04
N PHE A 18 5.46 14.84 -37.74
CA PHE A 18 4.41 15.68 -37.12
C PHE A 18 3.03 15.01 -36.98
N SER A 19 2.73 13.97 -37.75
CA SER A 19 1.46 13.23 -37.62
C SER A 19 1.46 12.24 -36.45
N GLY A 20 2.62 11.88 -35.91
CA GLY A 20 2.74 11.00 -34.73
C GLY A 20 2.60 11.70 -33.38
N PHE A 21 2.64 13.04 -33.32
CA PHE A 21 2.80 13.77 -32.06
C PHE A 21 1.52 14.33 -31.43
N ARG A 22 0.34 14.06 -31.99
CA ARG A 22 -0.92 14.74 -31.58
C ARG A 22 -2.02 13.86 -30.99
N ALA A 23 -1.78 12.58 -30.71
CA ALA A 23 -2.78 11.72 -30.07
C ALA A 23 -2.40 11.21 -28.66
N GLY A 24 -1.17 11.42 -28.20
CA GLY A 24 -0.68 10.82 -26.94
C GLY A 24 -0.63 11.74 -25.73
N VAL A 25 -0.66 13.07 -25.90
CA VAL A 25 -0.19 13.99 -24.84
C VAL A 25 -1.34 14.64 -24.05
N PHE A 26 -2.60 14.40 -24.39
CA PHE A 26 -3.75 15.10 -23.79
C PHE A 26 -4.77 14.23 -23.04
N SER A 27 -4.41 13.01 -22.64
CA SER A 27 -5.27 12.21 -21.74
C SER A 27 -4.59 11.74 -20.44
N GLN A 28 -3.50 12.39 -20.02
CA GLN A 28 -3.21 12.48 -18.59
C GLN A 28 -3.99 13.67 -18.01
N LEU A 29 -5.31 13.62 -18.12
CA LEU A 29 -6.12 14.10 -17.02
C LEU A 29 -5.76 13.16 -15.88
N THR A 30 -4.74 13.51 -15.10
CA THR A 30 -4.38 12.78 -13.90
C THR A 30 -5.66 12.75 -13.09
N THR A 31 -6.35 11.61 -13.07
CA THR A 31 -7.31 11.33 -12.01
C THR A 31 -6.63 11.78 -10.73
N PRO A 32 -7.22 12.72 -9.97
CA PRO A 32 -6.61 13.18 -8.73
C PRO A 32 -6.14 11.94 -8.01
N ALA A 33 -4.85 11.88 -7.63
CA ALA A 33 -4.35 10.79 -6.82
C ALA A 33 -5.38 10.59 -5.72
N ALA A 34 -6.00 9.41 -5.68
CA ALA A 34 -7.10 9.18 -4.75
C ALA A 34 -6.58 9.58 -3.37
N ARG A 35 -7.39 10.35 -2.63
CA ARG A 35 -6.96 10.79 -1.29
C ARG A 35 -6.77 9.52 -0.47
N ARG A 36 -5.51 9.13 -0.25
CA ARG A 36 -5.18 7.95 0.56
C ARG A 36 -5.76 8.17 1.95
N ALA A 37 -6.72 7.34 2.33
CA ALA A 37 -7.33 7.43 3.64
C ALA A 37 -6.29 6.99 4.67
N VAL A 38 -6.02 7.84 5.67
CA VAL A 38 -5.33 7.36 6.87
C VAL A 38 -6.34 6.55 7.66
N MET A 39 -5.97 5.30 7.94
CA MET A 39 -6.79 4.36 8.70
C MET A 39 -6.10 4.01 10.01
N ASN A 40 -6.91 3.82 11.04
CA ASN A 40 -6.51 3.26 12.31
C ASN A 40 -6.58 1.72 12.26
N PHE A 41 -5.45 1.05 12.43
CA PHE A 41 -5.35 -0.40 12.50
C PHE A 41 -5.23 -0.85 13.95
N HIS A 42 -6.20 -1.65 14.37
CA HIS A 42 -6.22 -2.32 15.66
C HIS A 42 -5.83 -3.77 15.46
N VAL A 43 -4.61 -4.13 15.86
CA VAL A 43 -4.10 -5.49 15.79
C VAL A 43 -4.18 -6.11 17.18
N TYR A 44 -5.04 -7.12 17.32
CA TYR A 44 -5.10 -7.97 18.50
C TYR A 44 -4.27 -9.23 18.27
N VAL A 45 -3.41 -9.55 19.22
CA VAL A 45 -2.63 -10.78 19.24
C VAL A 45 -3.23 -11.69 20.29
N ASP A 46 -3.63 -12.88 19.84
CA ASP A 46 -4.14 -13.93 20.71
C ASP A 46 -3.08 -15.01 20.93
N SER A 47 -2.96 -15.46 22.16
CA SER A 47 -1.96 -16.44 22.58
C SER A 47 -2.58 -17.50 23.48
N PRO A 48 -2.44 -18.80 23.14
CA PRO A 48 -2.82 -19.90 24.04
C PRO A 48 -2.21 -19.81 25.45
N SER A 49 -1.00 -19.23 25.57
CA SER A 49 -0.30 -19.10 26.86
C SER A 49 -0.54 -17.76 27.55
N GLN A 50 -1.22 -16.82 26.89
CA GLN A 50 -1.39 -15.42 27.33
C GLN A 50 -0.08 -14.70 27.71
N SER A 51 1.04 -15.11 27.10
CA SER A 51 2.34 -14.48 27.30
C SER A 51 2.64 -13.50 26.16
N TYR A 52 2.78 -12.22 26.51
CA TYR A 52 2.92 -11.12 25.54
C TYR A 52 4.14 -10.22 25.79
N ALA A 53 4.97 -10.55 26.78
CA ALA A 53 6.13 -9.74 27.12
C ALA A 53 7.13 -9.68 25.96
N GLY A 54 7.63 -8.48 25.66
CA GLY A 54 8.64 -8.25 24.62
C GLY A 54 8.13 -8.38 23.18
N LEU A 55 6.81 -8.48 22.98
CA LEU A 55 6.25 -8.52 21.64
C LEU A 55 6.34 -7.16 20.95
N THR A 56 6.74 -7.19 19.69
CA THR A 56 6.73 -6.05 18.78
C THR A 56 5.87 -6.38 17.57
N ALA A 57 5.25 -5.36 16.97
CA ALA A 57 4.43 -5.54 15.78
C ALA A 57 4.78 -4.49 14.73
N SER A 58 4.59 -4.87 13.47
CA SER A 58 4.70 -3.97 12.32
C SER A 58 3.62 -4.31 11.31
N ILE A 59 3.16 -3.32 10.56
CA ILE A 59 2.31 -3.52 9.38
C ILE A 59 2.99 -2.98 8.14
N LYS A 60 2.80 -3.61 7.00
CA LYS A 60 3.35 -3.15 5.72
C LYS A 60 2.23 -3.13 4.68
N ASN A 61 2.08 -2.00 4.00
CA ASN A 61 1.23 -1.91 2.83
C ASN A 61 1.97 -2.58 1.65
N GLU A 62 1.48 -3.72 1.18
CA GLU A 62 2.12 -4.50 0.12
C GLU A 62 2.00 -3.83 -1.25
N SER A 63 0.95 -3.04 -1.47
CA SER A 63 0.72 -2.30 -2.71
C SER A 63 1.69 -1.14 -2.89
N SER A 64 1.94 -0.38 -1.81
CA SER A 64 2.84 0.79 -1.85
C SER A 64 4.25 0.53 -1.31
N GLY A 65 4.49 -0.63 -0.69
CA GLY A 65 5.78 -0.99 -0.07
C GLY A 65 6.08 -0.27 1.25
N VAL A 66 5.22 0.65 1.70
CA VAL A 66 5.42 1.43 2.92
C VAL A 66 5.31 0.53 4.14
N ASN A 67 6.36 0.55 4.98
CA ASN A 67 6.41 -0.17 6.25
C ASN A 67 6.09 0.77 7.41
N TYR A 68 5.28 0.30 8.35
CA TYR A 68 4.93 0.95 9.60
C TYR A 68 5.51 0.08 10.74
N PRO A 69 6.80 0.28 11.08
CA PRO A 69 7.55 -0.63 11.95
C PRO A 69 7.24 -0.46 13.43
N THR A 70 6.55 0.61 13.81
CA THR A 70 6.34 0.98 15.21
C THR A 70 4.88 1.32 15.43
N PRO A 71 4.20 0.65 16.37
CA PRO A 71 2.83 1.00 16.73
C PRO A 71 2.80 2.33 17.49
N VAL A 72 1.70 3.05 17.34
CA VAL A 72 1.37 4.26 18.10
C VAL A 72 1.07 3.92 19.55
N GLN A 73 0.40 2.78 19.78
CA GLN A 73 0.09 2.28 21.11
C GLN A 73 0.34 0.77 21.19
N SER A 74 0.80 0.31 22.34
CA SER A 74 0.88 -1.11 22.72
C SER A 74 0.35 -1.26 24.14
N LYS A 75 -0.59 -2.19 24.37
CA LYS A 75 -1.14 -2.50 25.70
C LYS A 75 -1.84 -3.85 25.70
N ILE A 76 -2.14 -4.37 26.89
CA ILE A 76 -3.04 -5.52 27.03
C ILE A 76 -4.49 -5.00 27.16
N VAL A 77 -5.40 -5.53 26.35
CA VAL A 77 -6.84 -5.23 26.39
C VAL A 77 -7.61 -6.54 26.42
N SER A 78 -8.41 -6.73 27.47
CA SER A 78 -9.24 -7.95 27.65
C SER A 78 -8.44 -9.25 27.48
N GLY A 79 -7.24 -9.31 28.07
CA GLY A 79 -6.38 -10.50 28.04
C GLY A 79 -5.63 -10.73 26.72
N ARG A 80 -5.73 -9.82 25.75
CA ARG A 80 -5.03 -9.89 24.45
C ARG A 80 -4.05 -8.74 24.32
N GLN A 81 -2.90 -8.99 23.70
CA GLN A 81 -2.00 -7.91 23.32
C GLN A 81 -2.62 -7.11 22.18
N PHE A 82 -2.61 -5.79 22.31
CA PHE A 82 -3.20 -4.85 21.37
C PHE A 82 -2.12 -3.91 20.84
N TYR A 83 -2.14 -3.66 19.55
CA TYR A 83 -1.33 -2.66 18.88
C TYR A 83 -2.19 -1.74 18.02
N GLU A 84 -1.89 -0.44 18.08
CA GLU A 84 -2.52 0.57 17.24
C GLU A 84 -1.52 1.11 16.22
N PHE A 85 -1.93 1.23 14.95
CA PHE A 85 -1.14 1.87 13.90
C PHE A 85 -1.99 2.87 13.12
N TYR A 86 -1.36 3.95 12.64
CA TYR A 86 -1.92 4.78 11.59
C TYR A 86 -1.23 4.47 10.28
N ALA A 87 -2.00 4.01 9.30
CA ALA A 87 -1.47 3.68 7.99
C ALA A 87 -2.36 4.24 6.89
N SER A 88 -1.72 4.78 5.84
CA SER A 88 -2.42 5.20 4.65
C SER A 88 -2.72 4.00 3.76
N GLY A 89 -3.97 3.85 3.37
CA GLY A 89 -4.41 2.79 2.47
C GLY A 89 -5.55 3.23 1.55
N GLU A 90 -5.69 2.53 0.43
CA GLU A 90 -6.82 2.64 -0.47
C GLU A 90 -7.61 1.33 -0.54
N LEU A 91 -8.85 1.42 -1.01
CA LEU A 91 -9.71 0.25 -1.18
C LEU A 91 -9.02 -0.80 -2.08
N GLY A 92 -8.98 -2.05 -1.62
CA GLY A 92 -8.35 -3.16 -2.32
C GLY A 92 -6.85 -3.34 -2.01
N GLU A 93 -6.20 -2.39 -1.33
CA GLU A 93 -4.81 -2.58 -0.92
C GLU A 93 -4.69 -3.62 0.20
N GLN A 94 -3.62 -4.42 0.15
CA GLN A 94 -3.32 -5.44 1.14
C GLN A 94 -2.25 -4.94 2.11
N PHE A 95 -2.46 -5.22 3.39
CA PHE A 95 -1.50 -5.04 4.46
C PHE A 95 -1.04 -6.39 4.99
N SER A 96 0.26 -6.58 5.16
CA SER A 96 0.80 -7.67 5.97
C SER A 96 1.00 -7.19 7.41
N ILE A 97 0.71 -8.07 8.35
CA ILE A 97 0.87 -7.86 9.80
C ILE A 97 1.89 -8.88 10.27
N THR A 98 2.90 -8.42 11.00
CA THR A 98 3.93 -9.28 11.58
C THR A 98 4.10 -8.94 13.06
N VAL A 99 4.09 -9.94 13.92
CA VAL A 99 4.36 -9.84 15.35
C VAL A 99 5.56 -10.70 15.69
N LYS A 100 6.52 -10.12 16.41
CA LYS A 100 7.78 -10.77 16.77
C LYS A 100 8.00 -10.79 18.27
N SER A 101 8.60 -11.87 18.75
CA SER A 101 9.30 -11.92 20.03
C SER A 101 10.80 -11.92 19.75
N GLY A 102 11.47 -10.80 20.04
CA GLY A 102 12.83 -10.56 19.56
C GLY A 102 12.89 -10.58 18.03
N THR A 103 13.67 -11.50 17.45
CA THR A 103 13.81 -11.67 15.99
C THR A 103 12.82 -12.67 15.39
N THR A 104 12.20 -13.52 16.22
CA THR A 104 11.32 -14.60 15.79
C THR A 104 9.92 -14.09 15.52
N VAL A 105 9.37 -14.37 14.34
CA VAL A 105 7.95 -14.12 14.04
C VAL A 105 7.12 -15.15 14.79
N VAL A 106 6.24 -14.67 15.66
CA VAL A 106 5.38 -15.52 16.50
C VAL A 106 3.92 -15.46 16.07
N ALA A 107 3.49 -14.39 15.40
CA ALA A 107 2.18 -14.31 14.76
C ALA A 107 2.28 -13.47 13.49
N SER A 108 1.43 -13.78 12.52
CA SER A 108 1.31 -13.00 11.28
C SER A 108 -0.12 -13.03 10.77
N GLY A 109 -0.43 -12.10 9.89
CA GLY A 109 -1.73 -12.04 9.24
C GLY A 109 -1.70 -11.09 8.06
N THR A 110 -2.83 -11.01 7.37
CA THR A 110 -3.04 -10.05 6.30
C THR A 110 -4.39 -9.36 6.49
N HIS A 111 -4.51 -8.14 5.96
CA HIS A 111 -5.76 -7.40 5.93
C HIS A 111 -5.92 -6.75 4.57
N ILE A 112 -7.09 -6.88 3.95
CA ILE A 112 -7.43 -6.19 2.71
C ILE A 112 -8.36 -5.04 3.07
N VAL A 113 -8.00 -3.83 2.64
CA VAL A 113 -8.84 -2.65 2.85
C VAL A 113 -10.13 -2.80 2.05
N ASN A 114 -11.26 -2.76 2.72
CA ASN A 114 -12.59 -2.77 2.10
C ASN A 114 -13.31 -1.42 2.30
N ALA A 115 -14.46 -1.26 1.63
CA ALA A 115 -15.27 -0.04 1.71
C ALA A 115 -15.68 0.34 3.13
N THR A 116 -15.96 -0.65 3.98
CA THR A 116 -16.30 -0.42 5.40
C THR A 116 -15.13 0.19 6.16
N ASN A 117 -13.91 -0.34 5.94
CA ASN A 117 -12.71 0.17 6.61
C ASN A 117 -12.38 1.60 6.19
N THR A 118 -12.50 1.91 4.89
CA THR A 118 -12.23 3.27 4.38
C THR A 118 -13.26 4.27 4.90
N ASN A 119 -14.54 3.92 4.94
CA ASN A 119 -15.59 4.81 5.42
C ASN A 119 -15.47 5.08 6.93
N ASN A 120 -15.06 4.07 7.70
CA ASN A 120 -14.89 4.18 9.14
C ASN A 120 -13.48 4.63 9.55
N HIS A 121 -12.55 4.76 8.60
CA HIS A 121 -11.12 4.98 8.85
C HIS A 121 -10.54 4.00 9.87
N HIS A 122 -11.03 2.75 9.88
CA HIS A 122 -10.75 1.80 10.94
C HIS A 122 -10.73 0.35 10.44
N ALA A 123 -9.70 -0.39 10.83
CA ALA A 123 -9.51 -1.81 10.54
C ALA A 123 -9.19 -2.54 11.85
N VAL A 124 -9.87 -3.67 12.07
CA VAL A 124 -9.62 -4.55 13.21
C VAL A 124 -9.12 -5.89 12.68
N VAL A 125 -7.96 -6.32 13.18
CA VAL A 125 -7.29 -7.56 12.77
C VAL A 125 -6.96 -8.35 14.01
N THR A 126 -7.23 -9.65 13.98
CA THR A 126 -6.76 -10.59 15.00
C THR A 126 -5.73 -11.51 14.38
N VAL A 127 -4.57 -11.63 15.01
CA VAL A 127 -3.51 -12.59 14.65
C VAL A 127 -3.27 -13.54 15.81
N TYR A 128 -2.92 -14.78 15.50
CA TYR A 128 -2.78 -15.85 16.49
C TYR A 128 -1.32 -16.26 16.58
N MET A 129 -0.81 -16.41 17.81
CA MET A 129 0.54 -16.91 18.01
C MET A 129 0.61 -18.40 17.65
N SER A 130 1.55 -18.75 16.77
CA SER A 130 1.93 -20.13 16.44
C SER A 130 3.16 -20.50 17.25
N TYR A 131 3.04 -21.53 18.10
CA TYR A 131 4.14 -22.13 18.86
C TYR A 131 4.66 -23.39 18.16
#